data_AF-A0A929B3T9-F1
#
_entry.id   AF-A0A929B3T9-F1
#
_cell.length_a   1.000
_cell.length_b   1.000
_cell.length_c   1.000
_cell.angle_alpha   90.00
_cell.angle_beta   90.00
_cell.angle_gamma   90.00
#
_symmetry.space_group_name_H-M   'P 1'
#
loop_
_entity.id
_entity.type
_entity.pdbx_description
1 polymer ?
#
loop_
_entity_poly.entity_id
_entity_poly.type
_entity_poly.pdbx_seq_one_letter_code
_entity_poly.pdbx_strand_id
1 'polypeptide(L)'
;MNLAIDIYLSLTIALVGGALLLHLIPRLGKTGKQLADALCYAPAIDLVLAYFMLMPLIVGLIFAGWIGIITALVSELSALWIWIVFHELLHYRTRKEAKIARTMSRLVGGWRNHLAMWITILAVPGFWIVRFTQLVAYPPLTWLVKFPKYNTRDWVNVSRQKFEGLVGYDLIWCLYCDWMTGVWSLGTEMLRNVESFWCPIRFYDHKKCENCQLDFPDIENGWVTADSNMNDVVNLLDKKYANTPECTWFGHPSRLDLNNKQ
;
A
#
# COMPACT_ATOMS: atom_id res chain seq x y z
N MET A 1 8.38 28.79 -25.76
CA MET A 1 8.97 27.84 -24.80
C MET A 1 8.47 26.45 -25.18
N ASN A 2 9.29 25.40 -25.14
CA ASN A 2 8.89 24.07 -25.61
C ASN A 2 7.82 23.52 -24.65
N LEU A 3 6.64 23.12 -25.14
CA LEU A 3 5.51 22.63 -24.33
C LEU A 3 5.95 21.60 -23.26
N ALA A 4 6.90 20.73 -23.59
CA ALA A 4 7.45 19.75 -22.64
C ALA A 4 8.21 20.42 -21.48
N ILE A 5 8.97 21.49 -21.74
CA ILE A 5 9.68 22.25 -20.69
C ILE A 5 8.66 22.94 -19.78
N ASP A 6 7.58 23.49 -20.35
CA ASP A 6 6.55 24.19 -19.58
C ASP A 6 5.81 23.23 -18.66
N ILE A 7 5.46 22.03 -19.17
CA ILE A 7 4.86 20.95 -18.37
C ILE A 7 5.83 20.50 -17.29
N TYR A 8 7.10 20.25 -17.62
CA TYR A 8 8.12 19.83 -16.66
C TYR A 8 8.25 20.81 -15.50
N LEU A 9 8.47 22.08 -15.80
CA LEU A 9 8.64 23.12 -14.76
C LEU A 9 7.38 23.26 -13.92
N SER A 10 6.20 23.29 -14.55
CA SER A 10 4.93 23.44 -13.84
C SER A 10 4.66 22.27 -12.89
N LEU A 11 4.87 21.03 -13.34
CA LEU A 11 4.67 19.84 -12.52
C LEU A 11 5.70 19.78 -11.38
N THR A 12 6.98 20.02 -11.64
CA THR A 12 8.00 20.03 -10.58
C THR A 12 7.71 21.10 -9.54
N ILE A 13 7.35 22.31 -9.93
CA ILE A 13 6.98 23.40 -9.00
C ILE A 13 5.75 23.02 -8.18
N ALA A 14 4.71 22.46 -8.82
CA ALA A 14 3.51 22.03 -8.14
C ALA A 14 3.85 20.97 -7.08
N LEU A 15 4.57 19.91 -7.45
CA LEU A 15 4.94 18.82 -6.55
C LEU A 15 5.78 19.31 -5.35
N VAL A 16 6.81 20.13 -5.61
CA VAL A 16 7.61 20.71 -4.52
C VAL A 16 6.73 21.61 -3.62
N GLY A 17 5.84 22.41 -4.21
CA GLY A 17 4.88 23.23 -3.48
C GLY A 17 3.93 22.41 -2.61
N GLY A 18 3.41 21.29 -3.13
CA GLY A 18 2.58 20.36 -2.37
C GLY A 18 3.34 19.74 -1.19
N ALA A 19 4.61 19.35 -1.40
CA ALA A 19 5.42 18.81 -0.33
C ALA A 19 5.72 19.85 0.76
N LEU A 20 5.97 21.10 0.38
CA LEU A 20 6.12 22.23 1.32
C LEU A 20 4.83 22.48 2.09
N LEU A 21 3.68 22.47 1.42
CA LEU A 21 2.38 22.64 2.07
C LEU A 21 2.16 21.56 3.15
N LEU A 22 2.47 20.30 2.86
CA LEU A 22 2.38 19.21 3.83
C LEU A 22 3.29 19.39 5.06
N HIS A 23 4.43 20.08 4.92
CA HIS A 23 5.30 20.45 6.03
C HIS A 23 4.76 21.62 6.86
N LEU A 24 4.01 22.53 6.22
CA LEU A 24 3.45 23.71 6.87
C LEU A 24 2.15 23.41 7.62
N ILE A 25 1.33 22.47 7.13
CA ILE A 25 0.04 22.11 7.74
C ILE A 25 0.14 21.84 9.25
N PRO A 26 1.05 20.98 9.76
CA PRO A 26 1.17 20.74 11.20
C PRO A 26 1.55 21.98 12.03
N ARG A 27 2.11 23.02 11.39
CA ARG A 27 2.53 24.27 12.05
C ARG A 27 1.39 25.26 12.25
N LEU A 28 0.21 25.02 11.67
CA LEU A 28 -1.00 25.85 11.79
C LEU A 28 -1.77 25.63 13.11
N GLY A 29 -1.12 25.10 14.14
CA GLY A 29 -1.74 24.80 15.43
C GLY A 29 -2.49 23.47 15.48
N LYS A 30 -3.47 23.34 16.38
CA LYS A 30 -4.16 22.07 16.68
C LYS A 30 -4.88 21.49 15.46
N THR A 31 -5.64 22.32 14.74
CA THR A 31 -6.36 21.92 13.53
C THR A 31 -5.42 21.44 12.44
N GLY A 32 -4.28 22.13 12.27
CA GLY A 32 -3.24 21.73 11.34
C GLY A 32 -2.65 20.35 11.64
N LYS A 33 -2.36 20.08 12.92
CA LYS A 33 -1.88 18.75 13.35
C LYS A 33 -2.92 17.66 13.08
N GLN A 34 -4.19 17.90 13.41
CA GLN A 34 -5.27 16.95 13.14
C GLN A 34 -5.43 16.67 11.63
N LEU A 35 -5.31 17.69 10.79
CA LEU A 35 -5.33 17.51 9.34
C LEU A 35 -4.13 16.69 8.85
N ALA A 36 -2.92 17.01 9.30
CA ALA A 36 -1.73 16.24 8.96
C ALA A 36 -1.85 14.78 9.39
N ASP A 37 -2.36 14.54 10.60
CA ASP A 37 -2.63 13.19 11.11
C ASP A 37 -3.69 12.50 10.26
N ALA A 38 -4.74 13.18 9.82
CA ALA A 38 -5.75 12.59 8.94
C ALA A 38 -5.15 12.17 7.58
N LEU A 39 -4.29 13.01 6.99
CA LEU A 39 -3.60 12.74 5.72
C LEU A 39 -2.64 11.55 5.79
N CYS A 40 -2.27 11.08 6.98
CA CYS A 40 -1.42 9.90 7.17
C CYS A 40 -2.18 8.56 7.07
N TYR A 41 -3.50 8.56 6.91
CA TYR A 41 -4.28 7.32 6.87
C TYR A 41 -5.26 7.30 5.70
N ALA A 42 -5.63 6.09 5.26
CA ALA A 42 -6.69 5.92 4.28
C ALA A 42 -8.04 6.46 4.79
N PRO A 43 -8.86 7.07 3.91
CA PRO A 43 -8.63 7.27 2.47
C PRO A 43 -7.78 8.50 2.12
N ALA A 44 -7.48 9.38 3.08
CA ALA A 44 -6.84 10.67 2.80
C ALA A 44 -5.39 10.54 2.28
N ILE A 45 -4.63 9.55 2.77
CA ILE A 45 -3.28 9.25 2.26
C ILE A 45 -3.30 8.87 0.78
N ASP A 46 -4.35 8.19 0.30
CA ASP A 46 -4.47 7.82 -1.11
C ASP A 46 -4.55 9.07 -2.00
N LEU A 47 -5.24 10.13 -1.54
CA LEU A 47 -5.31 11.41 -2.25
C LEU A 47 -3.95 12.11 -2.31
N VAL A 48 -3.20 12.07 -1.22
CA VAL A 48 -1.84 12.63 -1.17
C VAL A 48 -0.94 11.89 -2.16
N LEU A 49 -0.94 10.56 -2.13
CA LEU A 49 -0.11 9.76 -3.03
C LEU A 49 -0.56 9.90 -4.49
N ALA A 50 -1.86 9.94 -4.76
CA ALA A 50 -2.39 10.18 -6.11
C ALA A 50 -1.96 11.55 -6.63
N TYR A 51 -1.93 12.59 -5.79
CA TYR A 51 -1.39 13.90 -6.16
C TYR A 51 0.08 13.84 -6.57
N PHE A 52 0.92 13.06 -5.88
CA PHE A 52 2.35 12.98 -6.18
C PHE A 52 2.72 12.00 -7.30
N MET A 53 1.92 10.95 -7.53
CA MET A 53 2.31 9.81 -8.38
C MET A 53 1.39 9.57 -9.58
N LEU A 54 0.11 9.97 -9.51
CA LEU A 54 -0.87 9.69 -10.56
C LEU A 54 -1.26 10.96 -11.32
N MET A 55 -1.48 12.05 -10.59
CA MET A 55 -1.90 13.32 -11.16
C MET A 55 -0.89 13.87 -12.18
N PRO A 56 0.44 13.86 -11.94
CA PRO A 56 1.40 14.33 -12.93
C PRO A 56 1.33 13.51 -14.22
N LEU A 57 1.20 12.19 -14.11
CA LEU A 57 1.07 11.29 -15.27
C LEU A 57 -0.20 11.57 -16.08
N ILE A 58 -1.33 11.78 -15.40
CA ILE A 58 -2.61 12.11 -16.03
C ILE A 58 -2.51 13.46 -16.75
N VAL A 59 -1.99 14.49 -16.08
CA VAL A 59 -1.79 15.82 -16.67
C VAL A 59 -0.84 15.75 -17.86
N GLY A 60 0.30 15.07 -17.72
CA GLY A 60 1.25 14.86 -18.80
C GLY A 60 0.58 14.20 -20.02
N LEU A 61 -0.14 13.10 -19.80
CA LEU A 61 -0.85 12.38 -20.85
C LEU A 61 -1.88 13.27 -21.58
N ILE A 62 -2.67 14.05 -20.85
CA ILE A 62 -3.71 14.92 -21.43
C ILE A 62 -3.10 16.03 -22.30
N PHE A 63 -2.03 16.68 -21.85
CA PHE A 63 -1.48 17.85 -22.52
C PHE A 63 -0.41 17.53 -23.59
N ALA A 64 0.29 16.41 -23.49
CA ALA A 64 1.40 16.08 -24.39
C ALA A 64 1.52 14.58 -24.74
N GLY A 65 0.48 13.78 -24.50
CA GLY A 65 0.47 12.36 -24.85
C GLY A 65 1.57 11.57 -24.13
N TRP A 66 2.18 10.60 -24.83
CA TRP A 66 3.28 9.78 -24.30
C TRP A 66 4.52 10.59 -23.90
N ILE A 67 4.84 11.66 -24.65
CA ILE A 67 5.94 12.56 -24.28
C ILE A 67 5.64 13.25 -22.95
N GLY A 68 4.38 13.61 -22.72
CA GLY A 68 3.93 14.17 -21.45
C GLY A 68 4.05 13.22 -20.27
N ILE A 69 3.80 11.90 -20.46
CA ILE A 69 4.04 10.90 -19.41
C ILE A 69 5.53 10.85 -19.02
N ILE A 70 6.43 10.78 -20.01
CA ILE A 70 7.88 10.78 -19.75
C ILE A 70 8.29 12.08 -19.03
N THR A 71 7.76 13.21 -19.49
CA THR A 71 7.99 14.53 -18.88
C THR A 71 7.52 14.56 -17.42
N ALA A 72 6.35 13.99 -17.12
CA ALA A 72 5.81 13.89 -15.77
C ALA A 72 6.68 13.02 -14.85
N LEU A 73 7.13 11.84 -15.32
CA LEU A 73 8.04 10.97 -14.57
C LEU A 73 9.36 11.68 -14.22
N VAL A 74 9.93 12.42 -15.18
CA VAL A 74 11.13 13.23 -14.93
C VAL A 74 10.84 14.35 -13.93
N SER A 75 9.64 14.94 -13.96
CA SER A 75 9.20 15.97 -13.01
C SER A 75 9.07 15.42 -11.59
N GLU A 76 8.47 14.25 -11.43
CA GLU A 76 8.34 13.52 -10.16
C GLU A 76 9.72 13.20 -9.58
N LEU A 77 10.62 12.65 -10.40
CA LEU A 77 11.99 12.33 -10.01
C LEU A 77 12.75 13.59 -9.56
N SER A 78 12.66 14.68 -10.31
CA SER A 78 13.29 15.95 -9.95
C SER A 78 12.72 16.51 -8.65
N ALA A 79 11.40 16.53 -8.48
CA ALA A 79 10.75 17.02 -7.28
C ALA A 79 11.14 16.21 -6.04
N LEU A 80 11.20 14.88 -6.18
CA LEU A 80 11.66 13.97 -5.14
C LEU A 80 13.10 14.28 -4.71
N TRP A 81 14.02 14.41 -5.66
CA TRP A 81 15.42 14.72 -5.35
C TRP A 81 15.61 16.11 -4.74
N ILE A 82 14.90 17.12 -5.26
CA ILE A 82 14.87 18.47 -4.68
C ILE A 82 14.46 18.34 -3.22
N TRP A 83 13.32 17.69 -2.94
CA TRP A 83 12.84 17.54 -1.57
C TRP A 83 13.83 16.80 -0.68
N ILE A 84 14.42 15.69 -1.14
CA ILE A 84 15.40 14.91 -0.37
C ILE A 84 16.59 15.79 0.01
N VAL A 85 17.19 16.49 -0.97
CA VAL A 85 18.35 17.35 -0.73
C VAL A 85 18.02 18.46 0.26
N PHE A 86 16.91 19.18 0.05
CA PHE A 86 16.49 20.24 0.96
C PHE A 86 16.19 19.72 2.36
N HIS A 87 15.48 18.61 2.48
CA HIS A 87 15.13 18.02 3.77
C HIS A 87 16.38 17.58 4.54
N GLU A 88 17.36 16.99 3.87
CA GLU A 88 18.64 16.63 4.49
C GLU A 88 19.51 17.84 4.86
N LEU A 89 19.43 18.94 4.12
CA LEU A 89 20.15 20.18 4.43
C LEU A 89 19.54 20.87 5.66
N LEU A 90 18.21 20.92 5.76
CA LEU A 90 17.52 21.48 6.92
C LEU A 90 17.78 20.67 8.19
N HIS A 91 17.97 19.37 8.05
CA HIS A 91 18.33 18.46 9.15
C HIS A 91 19.83 18.11 9.11
N TYR A 92 20.69 19.07 8.76
CA TYR A 92 22.13 18.81 8.63
C TYR A 92 22.77 18.20 9.89
N ARG A 93 22.28 18.54 11.08
CA ARG A 93 22.81 18.05 12.37
C ARG A 93 22.70 16.52 12.50
N THR A 94 21.62 15.93 11.97
CA THR A 94 21.40 14.47 11.98
C THR A 94 22.05 13.76 10.79
N ARG A 95 22.69 14.48 9.85
CA ARG A 95 23.44 13.83 8.74
C ARG A 95 24.61 12.95 9.21
N LYS A 96 25.14 13.20 10.41
CA LYS A 96 26.24 12.42 10.98
C LYS A 96 25.79 11.14 11.67
N GLU A 97 24.48 10.96 11.84
CA GLU A 97 23.90 9.79 12.49
C GLU A 97 23.84 8.58 11.54
N ALA A 98 23.48 7.42 12.10
CA ALA A 98 23.35 6.20 11.35
C ALA A 98 22.24 6.32 10.29
N LYS A 99 22.55 5.96 9.05
CA LYS A 99 21.60 5.94 7.92
C LYS A 99 21.49 4.55 7.33
N ILE A 100 20.28 4.16 6.95
CA ILE A 100 20.01 2.87 6.29
C ILE A 100 20.70 2.88 4.93
N ALA A 101 20.48 3.93 4.12
CA ALA A 101 21.08 4.02 2.79
C ALA A 101 22.61 3.93 2.82
N ARG A 102 23.27 4.60 3.78
CA ARG A 102 24.75 4.53 3.91
C ARG A 102 25.21 3.15 4.35
N THR A 103 24.51 2.54 5.29
CA THR A 103 24.83 1.20 5.79
C THR A 103 24.68 0.17 4.68
N MET A 104 23.56 0.20 3.94
CA MET A 104 23.32 -0.68 2.80
C MET A 104 24.35 -0.47 1.69
N SER A 105 24.65 0.78 1.34
CA SER A 105 25.70 1.09 0.36
C SER A 105 27.07 0.57 0.77
N ARG A 106 27.38 0.52 2.07
CA ARG A 106 28.62 -0.11 2.58
C ARG A 106 28.58 -1.64 2.46
N LEU A 107 27.43 -2.26 2.72
CA LEU A 107 27.27 -3.72 2.71
C LEU A 107 27.24 -4.31 1.29
N VAL A 108 26.46 -3.72 0.38
CA VAL A 108 26.25 -4.27 -0.97
C VAL A 108 26.91 -3.46 -2.08
N GLY A 109 27.52 -2.31 -1.76
CA GLY A 109 28.08 -1.37 -2.72
C GLY A 109 27.08 -0.28 -3.12
N GLY A 110 27.54 0.97 -3.17
CA GLY A 110 26.67 2.14 -3.36
C GLY A 110 25.85 2.11 -4.66
N TRP A 111 26.49 1.76 -5.78
CA TRP A 111 25.81 1.64 -7.07
C TRP A 111 24.75 0.52 -7.07
N ARG A 112 25.08 -0.64 -6.51
CA ARG A 112 24.15 -1.79 -6.43
C ARG A 112 22.95 -1.47 -5.56
N ASN A 113 23.17 -0.85 -4.40
CA ASN A 113 22.10 -0.40 -3.52
C ASN A 113 21.17 0.59 -4.23
N HIS A 114 21.73 1.59 -4.91
CA HIS A 114 20.95 2.61 -5.61
C HIS A 114 20.13 2.01 -6.76
N LEU A 115 20.76 1.20 -7.62
CA LEU A 115 20.08 0.55 -8.73
C LEU A 115 18.97 -0.40 -8.27
N ALA A 116 19.25 -1.25 -7.27
CA ALA A 116 18.27 -2.21 -6.76
C ALA A 116 16.99 -1.50 -6.30
N MET A 117 17.15 -0.39 -5.59
CA MET A 117 16.02 0.38 -5.12
C MET A 117 15.23 1.06 -6.26
N TRP A 118 15.89 1.59 -7.28
CA TRP A 118 15.17 2.10 -8.45
C TRP A 118 14.45 1.01 -9.23
N ILE A 119 15.01 -0.20 -9.30
CA ILE A 119 14.29 -1.35 -9.87
C ILE A 119 13.03 -1.65 -9.04
N THR A 120 13.09 -1.58 -7.70
CA THR A 120 11.89 -1.82 -6.87
C THR A 120 10.78 -0.79 -7.08
N ILE A 121 11.08 0.42 -7.58
CA ILE A 121 10.04 1.40 -7.89
C ILE A 121 9.08 0.93 -8.98
N LEU A 122 9.50 -0.02 -9.82
CA LEU A 122 8.66 -0.64 -10.84
C LEU A 122 7.48 -1.43 -10.23
N ALA A 123 7.51 -1.73 -8.93
CA ALA A 123 6.40 -2.34 -8.22
C ALA A 123 5.27 -1.35 -7.87
N VAL A 124 5.53 -0.03 -7.88
CA VAL A 124 4.55 1.01 -7.52
C VAL A 124 3.24 0.91 -8.33
N PRO A 125 3.25 0.73 -9.67
CA PRO A 125 2.03 0.52 -10.43
C PRO A 125 1.24 -0.72 -9.97
N GLY A 126 1.93 -1.80 -9.59
CA GLY A 126 1.32 -3.01 -9.06
C GLY A 126 0.56 -2.74 -7.75
N PHE A 127 1.15 -1.99 -6.83
CA PHE A 127 0.47 -1.60 -5.59
C PHE A 127 -0.75 -0.70 -5.84
N TRP A 128 -0.68 0.22 -6.81
CA TRP A 128 -1.84 1.00 -7.21
C TRP A 128 -2.97 0.14 -7.78
N ILE A 129 -2.65 -0.87 -8.62
CA ILE A 129 -3.65 -1.82 -9.14
C ILE A 129 -4.31 -2.59 -7.98
N VAL A 130 -3.52 -3.08 -7.02
CA VAL A 130 -4.06 -3.73 -5.82
C VAL A 130 -4.96 -2.74 -5.06
N ARG A 131 -4.52 -1.50 -4.86
CA ARG A 131 -5.30 -0.48 -4.14
C ARG A 131 -6.63 -0.16 -4.84
N PHE A 132 -6.64 0.00 -6.16
CA PHE A 132 -7.87 0.18 -6.93
C PHE A 132 -8.79 -1.04 -6.83
N THR A 133 -8.24 -2.25 -6.88
CA THR A 133 -9.01 -3.49 -6.70
C THR A 133 -9.70 -3.52 -5.33
N GLN A 134 -9.01 -3.14 -4.26
CA GLN A 134 -9.59 -3.04 -2.91
C GLN A 134 -10.75 -2.03 -2.85
N LEU A 135 -10.63 -0.90 -3.55
CA LEU A 135 -11.61 0.18 -3.51
C LEU A 135 -12.81 -0.06 -4.43
N VAL A 136 -12.64 -0.81 -5.52
CA VAL A 136 -13.67 -1.00 -6.54
C VAL A 136 -14.31 -2.38 -6.45
N ALA A 137 -13.52 -3.44 -6.34
CA ALA A 137 -14.01 -4.82 -6.42
C ALA A 137 -14.55 -5.33 -5.07
N TYR A 138 -13.91 -4.97 -3.96
CA TYR A 138 -14.29 -5.51 -2.65
C TYR A 138 -15.61 -4.94 -2.08
N PRO A 139 -15.91 -3.62 -2.16
CA PRO A 139 -17.13 -3.08 -1.54
C PRO A 139 -18.44 -3.71 -2.04
N PRO A 140 -18.62 -3.99 -3.36
CA PRO A 140 -19.78 -4.74 -3.83
C PRO A 140 -19.94 -6.11 -3.16
N LEU A 141 -18.84 -6.82 -2.87
CA LEU A 141 -18.89 -8.13 -2.21
C LEU A 141 -19.38 -8.04 -0.77
N THR A 142 -19.08 -6.95 -0.06
CA THR A 142 -19.61 -6.73 1.30
C THR A 142 -21.13 -6.60 1.34
N TRP A 143 -21.74 -6.16 0.23
CA TRP A 143 -23.19 -6.06 0.08
C TRP A 143 -23.81 -7.36 -0.47
N LEU A 144 -23.23 -7.91 -1.54
CA LEU A 144 -23.80 -9.05 -2.26
C LEU A 144 -23.71 -10.36 -1.49
N VAL A 145 -22.55 -10.64 -0.90
CA VAL A 145 -22.24 -11.93 -0.26
C VAL A 145 -21.89 -11.76 1.21
N LYS A 146 -22.17 -10.57 1.79
CA LYS A 146 -21.98 -10.25 3.21
C LYS A 146 -20.53 -10.46 3.69
N PHE A 147 -19.55 -10.11 2.85
CA PHE A 147 -18.15 -10.08 3.26
C PHE A 147 -17.91 -9.02 4.35
N PRO A 148 -16.91 -9.23 5.22
CA PRO A 148 -16.64 -8.29 6.28
C PRO A 148 -16.16 -6.96 5.75
N LYS A 149 -16.52 -5.89 6.48
CA LYS A 149 -16.04 -4.55 6.18
C LYS A 149 -14.75 -4.31 6.96
N TYR A 150 -13.69 -3.97 6.25
CA TYR A 150 -12.42 -3.61 6.84
C TYR A 150 -12.28 -2.11 7.01
N ASN A 151 -11.87 -1.68 8.20
CA ASN A 151 -11.46 -0.31 8.43
C ASN A 151 -10.09 -0.08 7.79
N THR A 152 -10.08 0.44 6.56
CA THR A 152 -8.85 0.61 5.77
C THR A 152 -7.76 1.44 6.45
N ARG A 153 -8.14 2.33 7.39
CA ARG A 153 -7.22 3.13 8.22
C ARG A 153 -6.26 2.27 9.04
N ASP A 154 -6.71 1.11 9.51
CA ASP A 154 -5.91 0.24 10.38
C ASP A 154 -4.80 -0.48 9.61
N TRP A 155 -4.89 -0.50 8.28
CA TRP A 155 -3.97 -1.20 7.39
C TRP A 155 -3.14 -0.23 6.55
N VAL A 156 -3.80 0.72 5.88
CA VAL A 156 -3.16 1.64 4.94
C VAL A 156 -2.96 2.98 5.64
N ASN A 157 -1.75 3.16 6.17
CA ASN A 157 -1.31 4.38 6.80
C ASN A 157 0.20 4.55 6.67
N VAL A 158 0.68 5.76 7.00
CA VAL A 158 2.09 6.06 7.12
C VAL A 158 2.36 6.69 8.48
N SER A 159 3.35 6.18 9.20
CA SER A 159 3.70 6.68 10.52
C SER A 159 5.08 7.33 10.50
N ARG A 160 5.08 8.67 10.45
CA ARG A 160 6.30 9.50 10.41
C ARG A 160 7.10 9.45 11.72
N GLN A 161 6.44 9.12 12.83
CA GLN A 161 7.02 9.00 14.16
C GLN A 161 7.59 7.60 14.47
N LYS A 162 7.55 6.66 13.52
CA LYS A 162 8.01 5.28 13.76
C LYS A 162 9.46 5.21 14.22
N PHE A 163 10.28 6.18 13.83
CA PHE A 163 11.70 6.18 14.16
C PHE A 163 12.28 7.60 14.19
N GLU A 164 12.95 7.95 15.29
CA GLU A 164 13.69 9.20 15.41
C GLU A 164 14.92 9.17 14.48
N GLY A 165 15.21 10.31 13.83
CA GLY A 165 16.37 10.43 12.94
C GLY A 165 16.13 10.05 11.46
N LEU A 166 14.91 9.67 11.07
CA LEU A 166 14.58 9.49 9.65
C LEU A 166 14.60 10.82 8.89
N VAL A 167 15.52 10.95 7.94
CA VAL A 167 15.73 12.19 7.18
C VAL A 167 15.92 11.90 5.71
N GLY A 168 15.25 12.69 4.87
CA GLY A 168 15.51 12.76 3.43
C GLY A 168 15.24 11.42 2.76
N TYR A 169 16.29 10.82 2.21
CA TYR A 169 16.19 9.58 1.44
C TYR A 169 15.63 8.42 2.26
N ASP A 170 16.13 8.19 3.48
CA ASP A 170 15.64 7.11 4.35
C ASP A 170 14.18 7.33 4.76
N LEU A 171 13.77 8.58 4.96
CA LEU A 171 12.39 8.92 5.29
C LEU A 171 11.44 8.59 4.14
N ILE A 172 11.78 8.94 2.89
CA ILE A 172 10.94 8.61 1.74
C ILE A 172 10.75 7.10 1.61
N TRP A 173 11.83 6.33 1.73
CA TRP A 173 11.71 4.88 1.60
C TRP A 173 10.96 4.24 2.74
N CYS A 174 11.10 4.76 3.96
CA CYS A 174 10.27 4.32 5.08
C CYS A 174 8.78 4.57 4.82
N LEU A 175 8.42 5.75 4.30
CA LEU A 175 7.02 6.06 3.95
C LEU A 175 6.48 5.18 2.82
N TYR A 176 7.31 4.91 1.80
CA TYR A 176 6.96 3.99 0.71
C TYR A 176 6.71 2.57 1.25
N CYS A 177 7.63 2.04 2.04
CA CYS A 177 7.51 0.71 2.61
C CYS A 177 6.27 0.59 3.52
N ASP A 178 5.98 1.61 4.33
CA ASP A 178 4.84 1.61 5.23
C ASP A 178 3.51 1.52 4.47
N TRP A 179 3.35 2.37 3.45
CA TRP A 179 2.16 2.34 2.60
C TRP A 179 2.05 1.03 1.81
N MET A 180 3.12 0.59 1.13
CA MET A 180 3.05 -0.58 0.25
C MET A 180 2.73 -1.85 1.04
N THR A 181 3.32 -2.01 2.23
CA THR A 181 3.08 -3.16 3.09
C THR A 181 1.65 -3.14 3.58
N GLY A 182 1.13 -1.98 4.00
CA GLY A 182 -0.27 -1.82 4.38
C GLY A 182 -1.25 -2.19 3.26
N VAL A 183 -0.99 -1.71 2.04
CA VAL A 183 -1.79 -2.05 0.85
C VAL A 183 -1.74 -3.55 0.57
N TRP A 184 -0.55 -4.16 0.57
CA TRP A 184 -0.41 -5.59 0.29
C TRP A 184 -1.11 -6.44 1.36
N SER A 185 -0.89 -6.16 2.64
CA SER A 185 -1.50 -6.88 3.76
C SER A 185 -3.02 -6.80 3.74
N LEU A 186 -3.60 -5.63 3.48
CA LEU A 186 -5.06 -5.49 3.33
C LEU A 186 -5.57 -6.28 2.12
N GLY A 187 -4.81 -6.29 1.01
CA GLY A 187 -5.15 -7.04 -0.19
C GLY A 187 -5.18 -8.54 0.07
N THR A 188 -4.17 -9.06 0.77
CA THR A 188 -4.12 -10.46 1.20
C THR A 188 -5.29 -10.80 2.12
N GLU A 189 -5.61 -9.95 3.09
CA GLU A 189 -6.73 -10.19 4.02
C GLU A 189 -8.09 -10.22 3.29
N MET A 190 -8.27 -9.36 2.30
CA MET A 190 -9.45 -9.38 1.41
C MET A 190 -9.47 -10.64 0.53
N LEU A 191 -8.33 -11.01 -0.07
CA LEU A 191 -8.20 -12.21 -0.91
C LEU A 191 -8.45 -13.48 -0.11
N ARG A 192 -7.99 -13.55 1.15
CA ARG A 192 -8.25 -14.67 2.05
C ARG A 192 -9.75 -14.93 2.21
N ASN A 193 -10.56 -13.87 2.42
CA ASN A 193 -12.02 -14.02 2.44
C ASN A 193 -12.58 -14.54 1.12
N VAL A 194 -12.10 -14.00 -0.01
CA VAL A 194 -12.56 -14.39 -1.34
C VAL A 194 -12.31 -15.90 -1.55
N GLU A 195 -11.08 -16.37 -1.36
CA GLU A 195 -10.70 -17.76 -1.60
C GLU A 195 -11.42 -18.72 -0.63
N SER A 196 -11.45 -18.41 0.67
CA SER A 196 -12.12 -19.26 1.66
C SER A 196 -13.64 -19.32 1.48
N PHE A 197 -14.24 -18.35 0.79
CA PHE A 197 -15.67 -18.34 0.46
C PHE A 197 -15.97 -19.09 -0.84
N TRP A 198 -15.24 -18.81 -1.92
CA TRP A 198 -15.57 -19.35 -3.24
C TRP A 198 -15.04 -20.76 -3.50
N CYS A 199 -13.86 -21.11 -2.98
CA CYS A 199 -13.20 -22.36 -3.32
C CYS A 199 -12.37 -22.91 -2.13
N PRO A 200 -13.02 -23.44 -1.08
CA PRO A 200 -12.32 -24.01 0.08
C PRO A 200 -11.79 -25.42 -0.22
N ILE A 201 -11.04 -25.57 -1.31
CA ILE A 201 -10.46 -26.83 -1.80
C ILE A 201 -8.94 -26.68 -1.80
N ARG A 202 -8.23 -27.59 -1.14
CA ARG A 202 -6.76 -27.58 -1.14
C ARG A 202 -6.21 -27.77 -2.55
N PHE A 203 -5.05 -27.17 -2.80
CA PHE A 203 -4.33 -27.41 -4.04
C PHE A 203 -3.77 -28.83 -4.07
N TYR A 204 -3.74 -29.44 -5.26
CA TYR A 204 -3.14 -30.76 -5.47
C TYR A 204 -1.64 -30.81 -5.12
N ASP A 205 -0.92 -29.72 -5.37
CA ASP A 205 0.48 -29.60 -5.01
C ASP A 205 0.63 -29.20 -3.54
N HIS A 206 1.11 -30.14 -2.72
CA HIS A 206 1.42 -29.90 -1.31
C HIS A 206 2.36 -28.72 -1.12
N LYS A 207 3.33 -28.51 -2.01
CA LYS A 207 4.27 -27.40 -1.88
C LYS A 207 3.59 -26.05 -2.04
N LYS A 208 2.57 -25.98 -2.90
CA LYS A 208 1.75 -24.78 -3.04
C LYS A 208 0.97 -24.50 -1.76
N CYS A 209 0.36 -25.51 -1.15
CA CYS A 209 -0.32 -25.36 0.14
C CYS A 209 0.63 -24.86 1.24
N GLU A 210 1.84 -25.44 1.35
CA GLU A 210 2.87 -24.99 2.30
C GLU A 210 3.28 -23.53 2.08
N ASN A 211 3.44 -23.09 0.83
CA ASN A 211 3.80 -21.71 0.53
C ASN A 211 2.65 -20.73 0.84
N CYS A 212 1.40 -21.17 0.65
CA CYS A 212 0.21 -20.36 0.87
C CYS A 212 -0.25 -20.30 2.33
N GLN A 213 0.17 -21.23 3.19
CA GLN A 213 -0.37 -21.33 4.57
C GLN A 213 -0.17 -20.08 5.43
N LEU A 214 0.86 -19.26 5.15
CA LEU A 214 1.08 -18.00 5.86
C LEU A 214 -0.04 -17.00 5.55
N ASP A 215 -0.43 -16.93 4.28
CA ASP A 215 -1.47 -16.03 3.80
C ASP A 215 -2.86 -16.65 3.91
N PHE A 216 -2.98 -17.97 4.03
CA PHE A 216 -4.24 -18.72 4.13
C PHE A 216 -4.10 -19.81 5.21
N PRO A 217 -4.10 -19.43 6.50
CA PRO A 217 -3.84 -20.37 7.60
C PRO A 217 -4.95 -21.42 7.78
N ASP A 218 -6.10 -21.23 7.13
CA ASP A 218 -7.21 -22.18 7.12
C ASP A 218 -7.13 -23.23 6.01
N ILE A 219 -6.09 -23.25 5.16
CA ILE A 219 -5.91 -24.31 4.14
C ILE A 219 -5.93 -25.71 4.78
N GLU A 220 -5.26 -25.90 5.91
CA GLU A 220 -5.11 -27.22 6.54
C GLU A 220 -6.31 -27.66 7.40
N ASN A 221 -7.11 -26.72 7.92
CA ASN A 221 -8.17 -27.06 8.88
C ASN A 221 -9.56 -26.51 8.49
N GLY A 222 -9.61 -25.69 7.45
CA GLY A 222 -10.83 -25.07 6.95
C GLY A 222 -11.19 -25.52 5.55
N TRP A 223 -10.33 -26.20 4.81
CA TRP A 223 -10.56 -26.55 3.40
C TRP A 223 -10.61 -28.07 3.21
N VAL A 224 -11.46 -28.54 2.30
CA VAL A 224 -11.52 -29.97 1.94
C VAL A 224 -10.25 -30.39 1.22
N THR A 225 -9.89 -31.66 1.34
CA THR A 225 -8.69 -32.19 0.70
C THR A 225 -8.85 -32.24 -0.83
N ALA A 226 -7.73 -32.28 -1.56
CA ALA A 226 -7.77 -32.25 -3.03
C ALA A 226 -8.37 -33.52 -3.66
N ASP A 227 -8.48 -34.61 -2.89
CA ASP A 227 -9.11 -35.89 -3.24
C ASP A 227 -10.57 -36.00 -2.76
N SER A 228 -11.12 -34.96 -2.12
CA SER A 228 -12.54 -34.88 -1.73
C SER A 228 -13.46 -34.73 -2.95
N ASN A 229 -14.77 -34.91 -2.73
CA ASN A 229 -15.79 -34.75 -3.77
C ASN A 229 -16.65 -33.48 -3.55
N MET A 230 -17.51 -33.17 -4.51
CA MET A 230 -18.34 -31.96 -4.45
C MET A 230 -19.36 -31.94 -3.30
N ASN A 231 -19.81 -33.10 -2.80
CA ASN A 231 -20.68 -33.12 -1.63
C ASN A 231 -19.94 -32.66 -0.37
N ASP A 232 -18.65 -33.00 -0.25
CA ASP A 232 -17.82 -32.54 0.88
C ASP A 232 -17.68 -31.02 0.86
N VAL A 233 -17.50 -30.43 -0.34
CA VAL A 233 -17.45 -28.97 -0.54
C VAL A 233 -18.78 -28.33 -0.13
N VAL A 234 -19.91 -28.82 -0.64
CA VAL A 234 -21.25 -28.27 -0.32
C VAL A 234 -21.52 -28.36 1.18
N ASN A 235 -21.27 -29.52 1.79
CA ASN A 235 -21.45 -29.73 3.23
C ASN A 235 -20.58 -28.76 4.05
N LEU A 236 -19.34 -28.51 3.63
CA LEU A 236 -18.45 -27.55 4.28
C LEU A 236 -18.98 -26.12 4.17
N LEU A 237 -19.45 -25.71 2.98
CA LEU A 237 -20.01 -24.39 2.75
C LEU A 237 -21.29 -24.16 3.57
N ASP A 238 -22.22 -25.12 3.57
CA ASP A 238 -23.45 -25.06 4.36
C ASP A 238 -23.13 -24.92 5.85
N LYS A 239 -22.21 -25.75 6.36
CA LYS A 239 -21.74 -25.68 7.75
C LYS A 239 -21.16 -24.31 8.10
N LYS A 240 -20.44 -23.67 7.18
CA LYS A 240 -19.73 -22.41 7.43
C LYS A 240 -20.59 -21.17 7.29
N TYR A 241 -21.56 -21.19 6.39
CA TYR A 241 -22.22 -19.97 5.89
C TYR A 241 -23.75 -19.97 6.00
N ALA A 242 -24.43 -21.11 6.19
CA ALA A 242 -25.89 -21.16 6.17
C ALA A 242 -26.55 -20.24 7.23
N ASN A 243 -25.92 -20.09 8.39
CA ASN A 243 -26.48 -19.34 9.53
C ASN A 243 -25.54 -18.24 10.05
N THR A 244 -24.62 -17.74 9.23
CA THR A 244 -23.71 -16.65 9.65
C THR A 244 -24.26 -15.27 9.24
N PRO A 245 -24.18 -14.26 10.12
CA PRO A 245 -24.51 -12.89 9.73
C PRO A 245 -23.49 -12.30 8.74
N GLU A 246 -22.25 -12.80 8.77
CA GLU A 246 -21.12 -12.30 7.96
C GLU A 246 -20.29 -13.47 7.42
N CYS A 247 -19.95 -13.42 6.14
CA CYS A 247 -19.20 -14.46 5.43
C CYS A 247 -17.69 -14.19 5.54
N THR A 248 -17.13 -14.43 6.73
CA THR A 248 -15.69 -14.29 7.00
C THR A 248 -14.93 -15.60 6.77
N TRP A 249 -13.63 -15.54 6.50
CA TRP A 249 -12.77 -16.73 6.40
C TRP A 249 -12.64 -17.46 7.74
N PHE A 250 -12.18 -18.72 7.71
CA PHE A 250 -12.15 -19.58 8.89
C PHE A 250 -11.02 -19.22 9.86
N GLY A 251 -11.34 -18.85 11.10
CA GLY A 251 -10.35 -18.34 12.06
C GLY A 251 -10.23 -16.82 12.06
N HIS A 252 -11.03 -16.12 11.26
CA HIS A 252 -11.20 -14.67 11.38
C HIS A 252 -11.65 -14.31 12.82
N PRO A 253 -11.08 -13.28 13.47
CA PRO A 253 -11.37 -12.94 14.87
C PRO A 253 -12.86 -12.78 15.18
N SER A 254 -13.66 -12.25 14.23
CA SER A 254 -15.12 -12.10 14.42
C SER A 254 -15.86 -13.43 14.59
N ARG A 255 -15.30 -14.57 14.16
CA ARG A 255 -15.86 -15.91 14.42
C ARG A 255 -15.50 -16.43 15.82
N LEU A 256 -14.37 -16.02 16.38
CA LEU A 256 -13.91 -16.45 17.70
C LEU A 256 -14.74 -15.79 18.83
N ASP A 257 -15.13 -14.54 18.64
CA ASP A 257 -15.99 -13.81 19.59
C ASP A 257 -17.43 -14.34 19.66
N LEU A 258 -17.89 -15.07 18.64
CA LEU A 258 -19.21 -15.72 18.64
C LEU A 258 -19.21 -17.03 19.44
N ASN A 259 -18.10 -17.78 19.43
CA ASN A 259 -17.98 -19.03 20.19
C ASN A 259 -17.78 -18.81 21.69
N ASN A 260 -17.32 -17.62 22.12
CA ASN A 260 -17.22 -17.23 23.53
C ASN A 260 -18.51 -16.63 24.11
N LYS A 261 -19.57 -16.49 23.29
CA LYS A 261 -20.88 -15.95 23.69
C LYS A 261 -22.01 -16.99 23.64
N GLN A 262 -21.68 -18.26 23.46
CA GLN A 262 -22.59 -19.41 23.64
C GLN A 262 -22.24 -20.13 24.95
#